data_AF-A0A2E6X385-F1
#
_entry.id   AF-A0A2E6X385-F1
#
_cell.length_a   1.000
_cell.length_b   1.000
_cell.length_c   1.000
_cell.angle_alpha   90.00
_cell.angle_beta   90.00
_cell.angle_gamma   90.00
#
_symmetry.space_group_name_H-M   'P 1'
#
loop_
_entity.id
_entity.type
_entity.pdbx_description
1 polymer ?
#
loop_
_entity_poly.entity_id
_entity_poly.type
_entity_poly.pdbx_seq_one_letter_code
_entity_poly.pdbx_strand_id
1 'polypeptide(L)'
;MSVINIQNATWIDEVGIKIGLPRFRDEDVAFYRKRILSFLNNPVESNQQGFIDNQHYPLPIKEKEMFEISLKEYEADGFRWLQAEDPRVEIASCFLRVWSNYSKGGEPDLELLLSDRENGYFVEDVYNALSSLDFIEVKKLSRDGDWEFLRSENLKYSNSLGYMSGELLQGNQMTKLSRRYIEDIFFENDTAYFEEVESFDLLQWNLPQLGQYYVDKVEGIVWSTKNGRESCSYSYRKFPMTIYWQPIKSVPINDKSIDYLFKDNLINKDGREERLLLNSYGARIVNEILAFHSLQWGK
;
A
#
# COMPACT_ATOMS: atom_id res chain seq x y z
N MET A 1 29.23 -26.25 20.49
CA MET A 1 28.13 -26.74 21.34
C MET A 1 27.13 -25.62 21.50
N SER A 2 25.94 -25.71 20.89
CA SER A 2 24.88 -24.73 21.08
C SER A 2 24.31 -24.87 22.49
N VAL A 3 24.37 -23.81 23.29
CA VAL A 3 23.68 -23.74 24.57
C VAL A 3 22.20 -23.94 24.29
N ILE A 4 21.62 -25.05 24.75
CA ILE A 4 20.18 -25.24 24.73
C ILE A 4 19.64 -24.27 25.78
N ASN A 5 19.16 -23.10 25.34
CA ASN A 5 18.35 -22.23 26.18
C ASN A 5 17.07 -22.99 26.54
N ILE A 6 17.06 -23.59 27.73
CA ILE A 6 15.87 -24.19 28.32
C ILE A 6 15.05 -23.01 28.85
N GLN A 7 13.96 -22.69 28.17
CA GLN A 7 13.02 -21.73 28.71
C GLN A 7 12.35 -22.33 29.95
N ASN A 8 12.26 -21.57 31.04
CA ASN A 8 11.52 -21.99 32.22
C ASN A 8 10.02 -22.09 31.87
N ALA A 9 9.41 -23.23 32.20
CA ALA A 9 7.97 -23.41 32.09
C ALA A 9 7.26 -22.51 33.11
N THR A 10 6.15 -21.93 32.68
CA THR A 10 5.27 -21.05 33.45
C THR A 10 3.86 -21.62 33.43
N TRP A 11 3.01 -21.24 34.39
CA TRP A 11 1.62 -21.72 34.46
C TRP A 11 0.83 -21.45 33.17
N ILE A 12 1.20 -20.40 32.42
CA ILE A 12 0.52 -20.06 31.18
C ILE A 12 0.93 -20.96 30.01
N ASP A 13 2.08 -21.64 30.10
CA ASP A 13 2.49 -22.67 29.14
C ASP A 13 1.55 -23.87 29.19
N GLU A 14 1.11 -24.26 30.38
CA GLU A 14 0.11 -25.31 30.56
C GLU A 14 -1.25 -24.94 29.94
N VAL A 15 -1.65 -23.68 30.09
CA VAL A 15 -2.90 -23.16 29.48
C VAL A 15 -2.80 -23.20 27.96
N GLY A 16 -1.70 -22.69 27.40
CA GLY A 16 -1.49 -22.71 25.95
C GLY A 16 -1.43 -24.12 25.37
N ILE A 17 -0.76 -25.06 26.03
CA ILE A 17 -0.74 -26.47 25.61
C ILE A 17 -2.17 -27.06 25.56
N LYS A 18 -3.00 -26.79 26.59
CA LYS A 18 -4.39 -27.27 26.64
C LYS A 18 -5.26 -26.74 25.52
N ILE A 19 -4.97 -25.55 24.98
CA ILE A 19 -5.69 -24.93 23.87
C ILE A 19 -4.98 -25.07 22.52
N GLY A 20 -3.91 -25.89 22.44
CA GLY A 20 -3.18 -26.11 21.19
C GLY A 20 -2.30 -24.95 20.72
N LEU A 21 -1.97 -24.01 21.60
CA LEU A 21 -1.10 -22.87 21.35
C LEU A 21 0.15 -22.93 22.23
N PRO A 22 1.16 -23.76 21.91
CA PRO A 22 2.41 -23.78 22.67
C PRO A 22 3.20 -22.47 22.49
N ARG A 23 3.94 -22.06 23.53
CA ARG A 23 4.85 -20.91 23.48
C ARG A 23 5.99 -21.17 22.51
N PHE A 24 6.33 -20.18 21.68
CA PHE A 24 7.50 -20.30 20.81
C PHE A 24 8.81 -20.13 21.58
N ARG A 25 9.89 -20.70 21.04
CA ARG A 25 11.22 -20.72 21.67
C ARG A 25 11.82 -19.33 21.92
N ASP A 26 11.40 -18.33 21.16
CA ASP A 26 11.86 -16.94 21.26
C ASP A 26 10.73 -15.98 21.65
N GLU A 27 9.56 -16.50 22.04
CA GLU A 27 8.42 -15.67 22.43
C GLU A 27 8.51 -15.30 23.91
N ASP A 28 8.48 -13.99 24.18
CA ASP A 28 8.41 -13.45 25.53
C ASP A 28 7.07 -13.79 26.22
N VAL A 29 7.11 -13.99 27.54
CA VAL A 29 5.98 -14.46 28.34
C VAL A 29 4.79 -13.49 28.28
N ALA A 30 5.05 -12.17 28.22
CA ALA A 30 3.98 -11.18 28.15
C ALA A 30 3.26 -11.22 26.78
N PHE A 31 4.00 -11.48 25.70
CA PHE A 31 3.43 -11.67 24.37
C PHE A 31 2.64 -12.97 24.26
N TYR A 32 3.20 -14.07 24.78
CA TYR A 32 2.51 -15.34 24.84
C TYR A 32 1.19 -15.25 25.60
N ARG A 33 1.18 -14.51 26.72
CA ARG A 33 -0.04 -14.24 27.49
C ARG A 33 -1.10 -13.52 26.67
N LYS A 34 -0.72 -12.49 25.91
CA LYS A 34 -1.66 -11.76 25.03
C LYS A 34 -2.22 -12.66 23.93
N ARG A 35 -1.40 -13.54 23.35
CA ARG A 35 -1.81 -14.50 22.32
C ARG A 35 -2.85 -15.48 22.85
N ILE A 36 -2.59 -16.07 24.02
CA ILE A 36 -3.54 -16.96 24.69
C ILE A 36 -4.85 -16.25 25.01
N LEU A 37 -4.80 -15.03 25.57
CA LEU A 37 -6.00 -14.26 25.89
C LEU A 37 -6.80 -13.88 24.64
N SER A 38 -6.12 -13.56 23.54
CA SER A 38 -6.78 -13.28 22.25
C SER A 38 -7.51 -14.51 21.71
N PHE A 39 -6.93 -15.70 21.86
CA PHE A 39 -7.57 -16.97 21.49
C PHE A 39 -8.76 -17.32 22.37
N LEU A 40 -8.65 -17.11 23.68
CA LEU A 40 -9.75 -17.39 24.60
C LEU A 40 -10.92 -16.42 24.44
N ASN A 41 -10.66 -15.16 24.10
CA ASN A 41 -11.72 -14.15 23.92
C ASN A 41 -12.45 -14.29 22.59
N ASN A 42 -11.79 -14.80 21.55
CA ASN A 42 -12.37 -15.05 20.24
C ASN A 42 -12.05 -16.50 19.83
N PRO A 43 -12.75 -17.50 20.37
CA PRO A 43 -12.50 -18.89 20.03
C PRO A 43 -12.87 -19.18 18.58
N VAL A 44 -12.04 -19.98 17.91
CA VAL A 44 -12.26 -20.37 16.52
C VAL A 44 -13.46 -21.29 16.39
N GLU A 45 -14.40 -20.91 15.54
CA GLU A 45 -15.47 -21.81 15.15
C GLU A 45 -14.97 -22.85 14.13
N SER A 46 -15.57 -24.03 14.09
CA SER A 46 -15.17 -25.09 13.14
C SER A 46 -15.69 -24.88 11.71
N ASN A 47 -16.10 -23.66 11.37
CA ASN A 47 -16.62 -23.28 10.06
C ASN A 47 -15.55 -22.58 9.20
N GLN A 48 -15.88 -22.30 7.95
CA GLN A 48 -14.96 -21.67 7.00
C GLN A 48 -14.47 -20.29 7.48
N GLN A 49 -15.31 -19.54 8.19
CA GLN A 49 -14.94 -18.27 8.81
C GLN A 49 -13.91 -18.49 9.91
N GLY A 50 -14.12 -19.48 10.77
CA GLY A 50 -13.13 -19.86 11.76
C GLY A 50 -11.81 -20.35 11.17
N PHE A 51 -11.79 -21.04 10.02
CA PHE A 51 -10.53 -21.35 9.34
C PHE A 51 -9.75 -20.08 8.91
N ILE A 52 -10.45 -19.07 8.39
CA ILE A 52 -9.87 -17.76 8.03
C ILE A 52 -9.39 -17.03 9.29
N ASP A 53 -10.21 -17.01 10.35
CA ASP A 53 -9.87 -16.41 11.64
C ASP A 53 -8.67 -17.14 12.30
N ASN A 54 -8.48 -18.43 12.03
CA ASN A 54 -7.35 -19.23 12.51
C ASN A 54 -6.03 -18.81 11.85
N GLN A 55 -6.07 -18.34 10.60
CA GLN A 55 -4.89 -17.74 9.95
C GLN A 55 -4.50 -16.40 10.58
N HIS A 56 -5.41 -15.77 11.33
CA HIS A 56 -5.20 -14.51 12.03
C HIS A 56 -4.73 -14.69 13.48
N TYR A 57 -4.60 -15.92 14.01
CA TYR A 57 -3.84 -16.06 15.26
C TYR A 57 -2.43 -15.61 15.03
N PRO A 58 -1.87 -14.81 15.95
CA PRO A 58 -0.58 -14.19 15.72
C PRO A 58 0.47 -15.30 15.70
N LEU A 59 0.80 -15.73 14.49
CA LEU A 59 2.15 -16.13 14.17
C LEU A 59 3.06 -15.03 14.74
N PRO A 60 4.22 -15.37 15.33
CA PRO A 60 5.13 -14.40 15.92
C PRO A 60 5.69 -13.42 14.88
N ILE A 61 5.34 -13.63 13.61
CA ILE A 61 5.75 -12.86 12.47
C ILE A 61 4.64 -11.88 12.08
N LYS A 62 4.83 -10.62 12.46
CA LYS A 62 3.92 -9.51 12.16
C LYS A 62 4.43 -8.68 10.98
N GLU A 63 3.50 -8.02 10.30
CA GLU A 63 3.85 -6.91 9.42
C GLU A 63 4.63 -5.86 10.21
N LYS A 64 5.67 -5.30 9.60
CA LYS A 64 6.48 -4.25 10.18
C LYS A 64 6.36 -2.98 9.35
N GLU A 65 6.14 -1.86 10.01
CA GLU A 65 6.17 -0.54 9.37
C GLU A 65 7.62 -0.14 9.12
N MET A 66 8.01 -0.02 7.86
CA MET A 66 9.40 0.28 7.50
C MET A 66 9.62 1.79 7.44
N PHE A 67 8.87 2.46 6.56
CA PHE A 67 9.01 3.88 6.28
C PHE A 67 7.67 4.51 5.91
N GLU A 68 7.59 5.82 6.14
CA GLU A 68 6.52 6.70 5.74
C GLU A 68 7.05 7.61 4.63
N ILE A 69 6.41 7.61 3.48
CA ILE A 69 6.70 8.53 2.39
C ILE A 69 5.71 9.69 2.47
N SER A 70 6.22 10.91 2.49
CA SER A 70 5.46 12.15 2.38
C SER A 70 5.88 12.91 1.13
N LEU A 71 4.99 13.73 0.59
CA LEU A 71 5.32 14.62 -0.53
C LEU A 71 5.96 15.90 0.00
N LYS A 72 6.98 16.41 -0.69
CA LYS A 72 7.50 17.74 -0.41
C LYS A 72 6.61 18.80 -1.02
N GLU A 73 6.27 19.78 -0.19
CA GLU A 73 5.46 20.93 -0.52
C GLU A 73 6.34 22.18 -0.51
N TYR A 74 6.05 23.15 -1.38
CA TYR A 74 6.57 24.50 -1.28
C TYR A 74 5.42 25.50 -1.18
N GLU A 75 5.66 26.62 -0.52
CA GLU A 75 4.67 27.67 -0.32
C GLU A 75 4.96 28.84 -1.26
N ALA A 76 3.96 29.26 -2.02
CA ALA A 76 4.01 30.42 -2.89
C ALA A 76 2.66 31.14 -2.82
N ASP A 77 2.67 32.46 -2.62
CA ASP A 77 1.48 33.32 -2.56
C ASP A 77 0.42 32.88 -1.53
N GLY A 78 0.85 32.26 -0.42
CA GLY A 78 -0.05 31.76 0.64
C GLY A 78 -0.75 30.45 0.30
N PHE A 79 -0.44 29.84 -0.84
CA PHE A 79 -0.90 28.52 -1.25
C PHE A 79 0.24 27.50 -1.20
N ARG A 80 -0.11 26.24 -0.95
CA ARG A 80 0.84 25.14 -0.96
C ARG A 80 0.77 24.40 -2.29
N TRP A 81 1.94 24.14 -2.83
CA TRP A 81 2.11 23.45 -4.10
C TRP A 81 2.98 22.22 -3.88
N LEU A 82 2.70 21.17 -4.64
CA LEU A 82 3.54 19.98 -4.65
C LEU A 82 4.79 20.24 -5.48
N GLN A 83 5.96 19.80 -5.00
CA GLN A 83 7.19 19.85 -5.78
C GLN A 83 7.11 18.96 -7.04
N ALA A 84 6.36 17.86 -6.96
CA ALA A 84 6.06 16.96 -8.06
C ALA A 84 4.60 17.16 -8.53
N GLU A 85 4.40 17.20 -9.85
CA GLU A 85 3.09 17.49 -10.47
C GLU A 85 2.08 16.35 -10.27
N ASP A 86 2.54 15.11 -10.45
CA ASP A 86 1.70 13.91 -10.30
C ASP A 86 2.50 12.74 -9.71
N PRO A 87 2.85 12.81 -8.40
CA PRO A 87 3.70 11.83 -7.79
C PRO A 87 2.96 10.51 -7.52
N ARG A 88 3.56 9.40 -7.92
CA ARG A 88 3.02 8.05 -7.68
C ARG A 88 4.09 7.12 -7.14
N VAL A 89 3.72 6.32 -6.14
CA VAL A 89 4.53 5.22 -5.63
C VAL A 89 3.76 3.93 -5.85
N GLU A 90 4.42 2.93 -6.43
CA GLU A 90 3.86 1.61 -6.65
C GLU A 90 4.83 0.52 -6.19
N ILE A 91 4.34 -0.38 -5.34
CA ILE A 91 5.02 -1.61 -4.94
C ILE A 91 4.25 -2.77 -5.55
N ALA A 92 4.82 -3.31 -6.62
CA ALA A 92 4.34 -4.49 -7.31
C ALA A 92 4.98 -5.76 -6.71
N SER A 93 4.74 -6.90 -7.36
CA SER A 93 5.24 -8.20 -6.93
C SER A 93 6.76 -8.28 -6.95
N CYS A 94 7.39 -7.75 -8.00
CA CYS A 94 8.85 -7.77 -8.15
C CYS A 94 9.48 -6.38 -8.15
N PHE A 95 8.71 -5.31 -8.30
CA PHE A 95 9.25 -3.97 -8.47
C PHE A 95 8.72 -2.98 -7.45
N LEU A 96 9.56 -2.00 -7.12
CA LEU A 96 9.12 -0.72 -6.61
C LEU A 96 9.38 0.33 -7.69
N ARG A 97 8.37 1.13 -7.98
CA ARG A 97 8.44 2.22 -8.96
C ARG A 97 7.95 3.52 -8.36
N VAL A 98 8.61 4.61 -8.69
CA VAL A 98 8.23 5.96 -8.28
C VAL A 98 8.26 6.89 -9.48
N TRP A 99 7.23 7.71 -9.60
CA TRP A 99 7.10 8.78 -10.58
C TRP A 99 6.89 10.10 -9.85
N SER A 100 7.46 11.17 -10.38
CA SER A 100 7.19 12.57 -10.07
C SER A 100 6.05 13.12 -10.91
N ASN A 101 5.84 12.54 -12.09
CA ASN A 101 4.68 12.81 -12.93
C ASN A 101 4.23 11.55 -13.69
N TYR A 102 3.23 10.86 -13.15
CA TYR A 102 2.66 9.66 -13.75
C TYR A 102 1.81 9.96 -14.99
N SER A 103 1.03 11.04 -14.98
CA SER A 103 0.12 11.43 -16.06
C SER A 103 0.79 11.67 -17.41
N LYS A 104 2.07 12.08 -17.43
CA LYS A 104 2.84 12.29 -18.67
C LYS A 104 3.26 10.97 -19.36
N GLY A 105 3.01 9.81 -18.74
CA GLY A 105 3.27 8.50 -19.34
C GLY A 105 4.77 8.19 -19.56
N GLY A 106 5.65 8.86 -18.82
CA GLY A 106 7.10 8.67 -18.89
C GLY A 106 7.62 7.46 -18.11
N GLU A 107 8.92 7.22 -18.23
CA GLU A 107 9.63 6.25 -17.38
C GLU A 107 9.60 6.69 -15.91
N PRO A 108 9.61 5.74 -14.95
CA PRO A 108 9.71 6.08 -13.54
C PRO A 108 11.04 6.78 -13.22
N ASP A 109 10.99 7.79 -12.35
CA ASP A 109 12.18 8.44 -11.78
C ASP A 109 13.02 7.46 -10.94
N LEU A 110 12.38 6.41 -10.40
CA LEU A 110 13.03 5.31 -9.72
C LEU A 110 12.34 3.99 -10.05
N GLU A 111 13.11 3.00 -10.50
CA GLU A 111 12.68 1.61 -10.62
C GLU A 111 13.69 0.70 -9.92
N LEU A 112 13.20 -0.11 -8.98
CA LEU A 112 14.00 -1.10 -8.25
C LEU A 112 13.42 -2.49 -8.46
N LEU A 113 14.26 -3.44 -8.86
CA LEU A 113 13.94 -4.86 -8.86
C LEU A 113 14.21 -5.42 -7.46
N LEU A 114 13.15 -5.73 -6.70
CA LEU A 114 13.24 -6.06 -5.27
C LEU A 114 13.95 -7.39 -4.97
N SER A 115 14.23 -8.19 -5.99
CA SER A 115 14.99 -9.45 -5.92
C SER A 115 16.42 -9.33 -6.44
N ASP A 116 16.80 -8.19 -7.00
CA ASP A 116 18.14 -7.98 -7.56
C ASP A 116 19.15 -7.78 -6.43
N ARG A 117 20.28 -8.49 -6.51
CA ARG A 117 21.37 -8.41 -5.53
C ARG A 117 22.20 -7.14 -5.65
N GLU A 118 22.21 -6.52 -6.82
CA GLU A 118 23.05 -5.35 -7.08
C GLU A 118 22.32 -4.04 -6.71
N ASN A 119 20.99 -4.02 -6.82
CA ASN A 119 20.19 -2.84 -6.53
C ASN A 119 18.78 -3.18 -6.04
N GLY A 120 18.51 -2.98 -4.75
CA GLY A 120 17.19 -3.16 -4.16
C GLY A 120 16.98 -4.48 -3.40
N TYR A 121 18.03 -5.25 -3.13
CA TYR A 121 17.95 -6.54 -2.44
C TYR A 121 17.48 -6.38 -0.98
N PHE A 122 18.02 -5.37 -0.31
CA PHE A 122 17.77 -5.10 1.10
C PHE A 122 16.93 -3.85 1.28
N VAL A 123 16.17 -3.79 2.38
CA VAL A 123 15.27 -2.66 2.67
C VAL A 123 16.06 -1.36 2.85
N GLU A 124 17.32 -1.43 3.28
CA GLU A 124 18.23 -0.27 3.29
C GLU A 124 18.45 0.31 1.88
N ASP A 125 18.66 -0.53 0.87
CA ASP A 125 18.85 -0.09 -0.52
C ASP A 125 17.61 0.69 -1.01
N VAL A 126 16.42 0.17 -0.69
CA VAL A 126 15.15 0.82 -1.00
C VAL A 126 15.02 2.15 -0.28
N TYR A 127 15.35 2.21 1.02
CA TYR A 127 15.32 3.45 1.78
C TYR A 127 16.26 4.51 1.18
N ASN A 128 17.50 4.12 0.84
CA ASN A 128 18.50 5.02 0.27
C ASN A 128 18.06 5.54 -1.11
N ALA A 129 17.54 4.67 -1.95
CA ALA A 129 17.02 5.03 -3.27
C ALA A 129 15.79 5.94 -3.21
N LEU A 130 14.87 5.71 -2.28
CA LEU A 130 13.74 6.62 -2.08
C LEU A 130 14.18 7.97 -1.49
N SER A 131 15.16 7.96 -0.59
CA SER A 131 15.65 9.18 0.07
C SER A 131 16.48 10.08 -0.86
N SER A 132 16.95 9.57 -2.00
CA SER A 132 17.66 10.37 -3.01
C SER A 132 16.71 11.19 -3.88
N LEU A 133 15.41 10.87 -3.90
CA LEU A 133 14.41 11.60 -4.66
C LEU A 133 14.13 12.96 -4.02
N ASP A 134 14.18 14.01 -4.82
CA ASP A 134 14.13 15.39 -4.35
C ASP A 134 12.71 15.85 -3.99
N PHE A 135 11.67 15.21 -4.53
CA PHE A 135 10.25 15.58 -4.37
C PHE A 135 9.48 14.79 -3.29
N ILE A 136 10.11 13.80 -2.65
CA ILE A 136 9.55 13.09 -1.50
C ILE A 136 10.42 13.24 -0.25
N GLU A 137 9.80 13.03 0.91
CA GLU A 137 10.45 12.89 2.20
C GLU A 137 10.18 11.48 2.73
N VAL A 138 11.23 10.77 3.15
CA VAL A 138 11.15 9.40 3.66
C VAL A 138 11.51 9.40 5.14
N LYS A 139 10.55 9.03 5.98
CA LYS A 139 10.73 8.92 7.42
C LYS A 139 10.81 7.45 7.82
N LYS A 140 11.90 7.06 8.49
CA LYS A 140 12.03 5.70 9.06
C LYS A 140 11.03 5.54 10.21
N LEU A 141 10.26 4.45 10.17
CA LEU A 141 9.31 4.07 11.23
C LEU A 141 9.79 2.87 12.06
N SER A 142 10.61 2.00 11.46
CA SER A 142 11.14 0.83 12.15
C SER A 142 11.96 1.23 13.38
N ARG A 143 11.66 0.59 14.52
CA ARG A 143 12.39 0.75 15.80
C ARG A 143 13.35 -0.41 16.08
N ASP A 144 13.32 -1.44 15.25
CA ASP A 144 14.13 -2.66 15.40
C ASP A 144 15.49 -2.46 14.74
N GLY A 145 16.58 -2.91 15.37
CA GLY A 145 17.96 -2.64 14.96
C GLY A 145 18.53 -3.46 13.78
N ASP A 146 17.71 -4.22 13.05
CA ASP A 146 18.15 -5.07 11.93
C ASP A 146 17.28 -4.92 10.68
N TRP A 147 16.50 -3.84 10.58
CA TRP A 147 15.59 -3.62 9.44
C TRP A 147 16.37 -3.43 8.13
N GLU A 148 17.61 -2.93 8.20
CA GLU A 148 18.47 -2.71 7.04
C GLU A 148 18.68 -4.01 6.24
N PHE A 149 18.81 -5.15 6.94
CA PHE A 149 19.12 -6.44 6.33
C PHE A 149 17.90 -7.27 5.94
N LEU A 150 16.69 -6.74 6.14
CA LEU A 150 15.48 -7.39 5.67
C LEU A 150 15.46 -7.38 4.14
N ARG A 151 14.98 -8.47 3.53
CA ARG A 151 14.85 -8.53 2.08
C ARG A 151 13.70 -7.66 1.60
N SER A 152 13.95 -6.86 0.56
CA SER A 152 12.94 -6.00 -0.06
C SER A 152 11.90 -6.77 -0.85
N GLU A 153 12.21 -7.98 -1.29
CA GLU A 153 11.24 -8.85 -1.97
C GLU A 153 9.96 -9.05 -1.15
N ASN A 154 10.05 -8.90 0.17
CA ASN A 154 8.98 -9.03 1.15
C ASN A 154 8.21 -7.73 1.45
N LEU A 155 8.47 -6.63 0.72
CA LEU A 155 7.65 -5.43 0.81
C LEU A 155 6.22 -5.70 0.33
N LYS A 156 5.24 -5.16 1.06
CA LYS A 156 3.81 -5.36 0.83
C LYS A 156 3.37 -4.72 -0.47
N TYR A 157 2.65 -5.48 -1.29
CA TYR A 157 1.99 -4.96 -2.49
C TYR A 157 1.07 -3.79 -2.12
N SER A 158 1.32 -2.63 -2.73
CA SER A 158 0.58 -1.40 -2.43
C SER A 158 0.83 -0.33 -3.49
N ASN A 159 -0.05 0.68 -3.54
CA ASN A 159 0.17 1.87 -4.34
C ASN A 159 -0.31 3.11 -3.59
N SER A 160 0.09 4.28 -4.08
CA SER A 160 -0.30 5.58 -3.54
C SER A 160 -1.66 6.07 -4.07
N LEU A 161 -2.47 5.24 -4.71
CA LEU A 161 -3.79 5.65 -5.20
C LEU A 161 -4.88 5.31 -4.17
N GLY A 162 -5.76 6.26 -3.94
CA GLY A 162 -6.90 6.15 -3.06
C GLY A 162 -8.17 6.58 -3.76
N TYR A 163 -9.29 6.05 -3.28
CA TYR A 163 -10.61 6.47 -3.71
C TYR A 163 -11.51 6.63 -2.48
N MET A 164 -12.24 7.72 -2.43
CA MET A 164 -13.27 7.99 -1.43
C MET A 164 -14.62 8.02 -2.12
N SER A 165 -15.60 7.31 -1.54
CA SER A 165 -16.96 7.25 -2.08
C SER A 165 -17.92 7.93 -1.12
N GLY A 166 -18.75 8.84 -1.65
CA GLY A 166 -19.91 9.41 -0.94
C GLY A 166 -19.55 10.24 0.30
N GLU A 167 -18.46 11.01 0.25
CA GLU A 167 -18.14 11.96 1.29
C GLU A 167 -19.15 13.11 1.30
N LEU A 168 -19.73 13.40 2.46
CA LEU A 168 -20.71 14.46 2.61
C LEU A 168 -20.02 15.83 2.72
N LEU A 169 -20.41 16.74 1.84
CA LEU A 169 -20.00 18.13 1.89
C LEU A 169 -20.67 18.84 3.06
N GLN A 170 -19.91 19.73 3.71
CA GLN A 170 -20.48 20.59 4.73
C GLN A 170 -21.42 21.57 4.04
N GLY A 171 -22.54 21.91 4.69
CA GLY A 171 -23.56 22.81 4.13
C GLY A 171 -23.14 24.28 3.95
N ASN A 172 -21.83 24.53 3.84
CA ASN A 172 -21.18 25.82 3.79
C ASN A 172 -20.43 25.96 2.45
N GLN A 173 -20.12 27.21 2.07
CA GLN A 173 -19.37 27.51 0.85
C GLN A 173 -17.93 26.98 0.83
N MET A 174 -17.40 26.54 1.97
CA MET A 174 -16.08 25.93 2.09
C MET A 174 -16.23 24.61 2.85
N THR A 175 -15.79 23.53 2.22
CA THR A 175 -15.75 22.20 2.82
C THR A 175 -14.34 21.65 2.75
N LYS A 176 -13.79 21.25 3.90
CA LYS A 176 -12.56 20.45 3.93
C LYS A 176 -12.91 18.96 3.82
N LEU A 177 -12.32 18.30 2.82
CA LEU A 177 -12.44 16.87 2.61
C LEU A 177 -11.58 16.10 3.62
N SER A 178 -11.87 14.81 3.78
CA SER A 178 -11.18 13.92 4.70
C SER A 178 -9.75 13.56 4.26
N ARG A 179 -9.43 13.79 2.98
CA ARG A 179 -8.13 13.48 2.37
C ARG A 179 -7.56 14.69 1.63
N ARG A 180 -6.24 14.75 1.56
CA ARG A 180 -5.44 15.71 0.79
C ARG A 180 -5.03 15.10 -0.56
N TYR A 181 -4.45 15.91 -1.44
CA TYR A 181 -3.92 15.49 -2.75
C TYR A 181 -4.97 14.86 -3.67
N ILE A 182 -6.08 15.57 -3.86
CA ILE A 182 -7.17 15.18 -4.75
C ILE A 182 -6.69 15.15 -6.19
N GLU A 183 -7.02 14.09 -6.92
CA GLU A 183 -6.75 13.98 -8.36
C GLU A 183 -7.98 14.45 -9.14
N ASP A 184 -9.08 13.71 -8.98
CA ASP A 184 -10.36 13.98 -9.60
C ASP A 184 -11.47 13.95 -8.55
N ILE A 185 -12.49 14.80 -8.72
CA ILE A 185 -13.67 14.85 -7.87
C ILE A 185 -14.95 14.80 -8.71
N PHE A 186 -15.92 14.05 -8.23
CA PHE A 186 -17.22 13.85 -8.85
C PHE A 186 -18.30 14.20 -7.83
N PHE A 187 -19.17 15.13 -8.17
CA PHE A 187 -20.29 15.53 -7.33
C PHE A 187 -21.53 14.71 -7.70
N GLU A 188 -22.38 14.40 -6.72
CA GLU A 188 -23.66 13.72 -7.02
C GLU A 188 -24.64 14.64 -7.76
N ASN A 189 -24.51 15.95 -7.56
CA ASN A 189 -25.36 16.97 -8.14
C ASN A 189 -24.61 17.82 -9.18
N ASP A 190 -24.50 17.29 -10.40
CA ASP A 190 -23.83 17.95 -11.52
C ASP A 190 -24.40 19.35 -11.82
N THR A 191 -25.69 19.58 -11.55
CA THR A 191 -26.31 20.90 -11.80
C THR A 191 -25.85 21.98 -10.82
N ALA A 192 -25.43 21.57 -9.62
CA ALA A 192 -24.94 22.46 -8.57
C ALA A 192 -23.41 22.64 -8.61
N TYR A 193 -22.71 21.77 -9.35
CA TYR A 193 -21.25 21.74 -9.49
C TYR A 193 -20.91 21.39 -10.94
N PHE A 194 -21.15 22.30 -11.88
CA PHE A 194 -20.93 22.03 -13.31
C PHE A 194 -19.66 22.65 -13.87
N GLU A 195 -19.09 23.67 -13.22
CA GLU A 195 -17.92 24.39 -13.72
C GLU A 195 -16.87 24.55 -12.61
N GLU A 196 -15.74 23.86 -12.77
CA GLU A 196 -14.54 24.09 -11.96
C GLU A 196 -13.83 25.34 -12.49
N VAL A 197 -13.61 26.33 -11.62
CA VAL A 197 -12.81 27.52 -11.94
C VAL A 197 -11.34 27.28 -11.62
N GLU A 198 -10.43 27.89 -12.38
CA GLU A 198 -8.98 27.64 -12.28
C GLU A 198 -8.36 28.13 -10.96
N SER A 199 -8.96 29.13 -10.30
CA SER A 199 -8.43 29.67 -9.05
C SER A 199 -9.52 30.13 -8.10
N PHE A 200 -9.18 30.13 -6.81
CA PHE A 200 -10.05 30.65 -5.76
C PHE A 200 -10.42 32.14 -6.00
N ASP A 201 -9.48 32.94 -6.50
CA ASP A 201 -9.72 34.36 -6.80
C ASP A 201 -10.80 34.55 -7.86
N LEU A 202 -10.84 33.68 -8.89
CA LEU A 202 -11.89 33.72 -9.90
C LEU A 202 -13.26 33.42 -9.29
N LEU A 203 -13.34 32.52 -8.32
CA LEU A 203 -14.59 32.21 -7.61
C LEU A 203 -15.06 33.38 -6.75
N GLN A 204 -14.13 34.12 -6.12
CA GLN A 204 -14.44 35.16 -5.14
C GLN A 204 -14.73 36.53 -5.80
N TRP A 205 -13.95 36.90 -6.82
CA TRP A 205 -13.94 38.27 -7.36
C TRP A 205 -14.68 38.43 -8.67
N ASN A 206 -14.80 37.38 -9.48
CA ASN A 206 -15.73 37.41 -10.61
C ASN A 206 -17.11 37.02 -10.11
N LEU A 207 -18.10 37.87 -10.37
CA LEU A 207 -19.53 37.67 -10.06
C LEU A 207 -19.90 36.17 -10.04
N PRO A 208 -19.94 35.54 -8.85
CA PRO A 208 -19.98 34.08 -8.74
C PRO A 208 -21.23 33.58 -9.44
N GLN A 209 -21.03 32.76 -10.47
CA GLN A 209 -22.16 32.16 -11.19
C GLN A 209 -22.65 30.94 -10.41
N LEU A 210 -23.96 30.68 -10.53
CA LEU A 210 -24.53 29.45 -9.98
C LEU A 210 -23.79 28.26 -10.58
N GLY A 211 -23.41 27.29 -9.76
CA GLY A 211 -22.77 26.05 -10.21
C GLY A 211 -21.25 26.07 -10.35
N GLN A 212 -20.61 27.22 -10.09
CA GLN A 212 -19.15 27.33 -10.04
C GLN A 212 -18.58 26.80 -8.72
N TYR A 213 -17.46 26.09 -8.82
CA TYR A 213 -16.70 25.58 -7.69
C TYR A 213 -15.19 25.64 -7.95
N TYR A 214 -14.40 25.63 -6.88
CA TYR A 214 -12.94 25.52 -6.93
C TYR A 214 -12.49 24.41 -5.99
N VAL A 215 -11.48 23.62 -6.39
CA VAL A 215 -10.90 22.58 -5.55
C VAL A 215 -9.42 22.85 -5.35
N ASP A 216 -9.02 23.13 -4.11
CA ASP A 216 -7.60 23.04 -3.73
C ASP A 216 -7.27 21.56 -3.61
N LYS A 217 -6.68 21.06 -4.69
CA LYS A 217 -6.27 19.67 -4.81
C LYS A 217 -5.20 19.28 -3.80
N VAL A 218 -4.38 20.21 -3.29
CA VAL A 218 -3.33 19.90 -2.31
C VAL A 218 -3.93 19.76 -0.92
N GLU A 219 -4.66 20.76 -0.45
CA GLU A 219 -5.25 20.76 0.89
C GLU A 219 -6.56 19.97 1.01
N GLY A 220 -7.14 19.56 -0.11
CA GLY A 220 -8.41 18.84 -0.16
C GLY A 220 -9.56 19.73 0.30
N ILE A 221 -9.64 20.95 -0.21
CA ILE A 221 -10.69 21.90 0.14
C ILE A 221 -11.52 22.20 -1.10
N VAL A 222 -12.83 22.11 -0.96
CA VAL A 222 -13.80 22.46 -1.99
C VAL A 222 -14.46 23.77 -1.59
N TRP A 223 -14.39 24.77 -2.47
CA TRP A 223 -15.18 25.99 -2.37
C TRP A 223 -16.28 25.97 -3.42
N SER A 224 -17.48 26.41 -3.05
CA SER A 224 -18.61 26.47 -3.98
C SER A 224 -19.52 27.65 -3.67
N THR A 225 -20.23 28.12 -4.70
CA THR A 225 -21.17 29.23 -4.57
C THR A 225 -22.45 28.84 -3.82
N LYS A 226 -22.78 27.54 -3.79
CA LYS A 226 -23.97 26.98 -3.15
C LYS A 226 -23.75 26.69 -1.66
N ASN A 227 -24.76 26.99 -0.86
CA ASN A 227 -24.91 26.47 0.49
C ASN A 227 -25.80 25.22 0.45
N GLY A 228 -25.26 24.03 0.69
CA GLY A 228 -26.04 22.79 0.68
C GLY A 228 -25.25 21.57 1.15
N ARG A 229 -25.93 20.62 1.79
CA ARG A 229 -25.35 19.31 2.10
C ARG A 229 -25.55 18.41 0.88
N GLU A 230 -24.45 18.08 0.24
CA GLU A 230 -24.40 17.21 -0.94
C GLU A 230 -23.33 16.15 -0.71
N SER A 231 -23.20 15.18 -1.62
CA SER A 231 -22.12 14.19 -1.55
C SER A 231 -21.18 14.30 -2.75
N CYS A 232 -19.92 13.94 -2.54
CA CYS A 232 -18.93 13.80 -3.60
C CYS A 232 -18.14 12.50 -3.44
N SER A 233 -17.65 11.98 -4.55
CA SER A 233 -16.67 10.90 -4.58
C SER A 233 -15.43 11.40 -5.30
N TYR A 234 -14.24 10.97 -4.88
CA TYR A 234 -13.01 11.52 -5.43
C TYR A 234 -11.84 10.52 -5.35
N SER A 235 -10.95 10.59 -6.34
CA SER A 235 -9.64 9.96 -6.31
C SER A 235 -8.63 10.87 -5.62
N TYR A 236 -7.67 10.29 -4.92
CA TYR A 236 -6.65 11.05 -4.21
C TYR A 236 -5.35 10.26 -4.10
N ARG A 237 -4.24 10.99 -3.96
CA ARG A 237 -2.93 10.42 -3.67
C ARG A 237 -2.82 10.16 -2.19
N LYS A 238 -2.67 8.90 -1.80
CA LYS A 238 -2.61 8.44 -0.41
C LYS A 238 -1.24 8.75 0.22
N PHE A 239 -0.98 10.03 0.47
CA PHE A 239 0.18 10.49 1.22
C PHE A 239 -0.26 11.16 2.55
N PRO A 240 0.48 10.95 3.65
CA PRO A 240 1.63 10.06 3.78
C PRO A 240 1.29 8.58 3.54
N MET A 241 2.19 7.87 2.86
CA MET A 241 2.07 6.45 2.53
C MET A 241 3.01 5.64 3.41
N THR A 242 2.47 4.72 4.20
CA THR A 242 3.28 3.77 4.97
C THR A 242 3.61 2.54 4.14
N ILE A 243 4.89 2.18 4.11
CA ILE A 243 5.37 0.98 3.45
C ILE A 243 5.65 -0.10 4.49
N TYR A 244 5.05 -1.26 4.25
CA TYR A 244 5.06 -2.39 5.17
C TYR A 244 5.97 -3.48 4.63
N TRP A 245 6.72 -4.11 5.52
CA TRP A 245 7.41 -5.36 5.27
C TRP A 245 6.59 -6.51 5.85
N GLN A 246 6.38 -7.56 5.06
CA GLN A 246 5.64 -8.73 5.47
C GLN A 246 6.55 -9.96 5.50
N PRO A 247 6.57 -10.73 6.59
CA PRO A 247 7.35 -11.97 6.64
C PRO A 247 6.86 -13.04 5.66
N ILE A 248 5.57 -13.00 5.36
CA ILE A 248 4.94 -13.81 4.31
C ILE A 248 4.30 -12.82 3.35
N LYS A 249 4.81 -12.76 2.12
CA LYS A 249 4.28 -11.87 1.10
C LYS A 249 3.10 -12.51 0.37
N SER A 250 2.00 -11.78 0.29
CA SER A 250 0.93 -12.09 -0.65
C SER A 250 1.24 -11.49 -2.01
N VAL A 251 1.19 -12.30 -3.06
CA VAL A 251 1.54 -11.91 -4.43
C VAL A 251 0.32 -12.10 -5.34
N PRO A 252 -0.24 -11.03 -5.92
CA PRO A 252 -1.35 -11.14 -6.86
C PRO A 252 -0.89 -11.80 -8.17
N ILE A 253 -1.51 -12.92 -8.55
CA ILE A 253 -1.15 -13.68 -9.77
C ILE A 253 -1.41 -12.88 -11.06
N ASN A 254 -2.34 -11.93 -11.04
CA ASN A 254 -2.67 -11.07 -12.17
C ASN A 254 -1.70 -9.88 -12.34
N ASP A 255 -0.72 -9.73 -11.45
CA ASP A 255 0.32 -8.71 -11.59
C ASP A 255 1.33 -9.11 -12.69
N LYS A 256 1.45 -8.27 -13.72
CA LYS A 256 2.38 -8.49 -14.85
C LYS A 256 3.83 -8.65 -14.40
N SER A 257 4.23 -8.04 -13.29
CA SER A 257 5.60 -8.17 -12.78
C SER A 257 5.92 -9.57 -12.26
N ILE A 258 4.92 -10.42 -12.00
CA ILE A 258 5.16 -11.79 -11.57
C ILE A 258 5.88 -12.63 -12.64
N ASP A 259 5.78 -12.22 -13.90
CA ASP A 259 6.51 -12.84 -15.00
C ASP A 259 8.03 -12.75 -14.78
N TYR A 260 8.50 -11.75 -14.04
CA TYR A 260 9.92 -11.64 -13.69
C TYR A 260 10.40 -12.77 -12.78
N LEU A 261 9.48 -13.30 -11.98
CA LEU A 261 9.71 -14.43 -11.07
C LEU A 261 9.45 -15.77 -11.77
N PHE A 262 8.40 -15.84 -12.59
CA PHE A 262 7.87 -17.10 -13.11
C PHE A 262 8.41 -17.49 -14.48
N LYS A 263 8.93 -16.55 -15.28
CA LYS A 263 9.27 -16.80 -16.67
C LYS A 263 10.73 -16.48 -16.98
N ASP A 264 11.31 -17.28 -17.86
CA ASP A 264 12.62 -17.05 -18.45
C ASP A 264 12.51 -16.19 -19.71
N ASN A 265 13.57 -15.44 -20.01
CA ASN A 265 13.68 -14.70 -21.27
C ASN A 265 13.92 -15.68 -22.41
N LEU A 266 13.15 -15.53 -23.48
CA LEU A 266 13.35 -16.20 -24.76
C LEU A 266 13.42 -15.17 -25.87
N ILE A 267 14.21 -15.48 -26.90
CA ILE A 267 14.25 -14.65 -28.10
C ILE A 267 12.99 -14.97 -28.93
N ASN A 268 12.11 -13.98 -29.08
CA ASN A 268 10.94 -14.07 -29.95
C ASN A 268 11.39 -14.11 -31.43
N LYS A 269 10.47 -14.46 -32.34
CA LYS A 269 10.67 -14.51 -33.79
C LYS A 269 11.21 -13.21 -34.38
N ASP A 270 10.95 -12.08 -33.73
CA ASP A 270 11.43 -10.75 -34.11
C ASP A 270 12.84 -10.42 -33.57
N GLY A 271 13.51 -11.38 -32.92
CA GLY A 271 14.85 -11.21 -32.35
C GLY A 271 14.90 -10.45 -31.02
N ARG A 272 13.73 -10.12 -30.44
CA ARG A 272 13.61 -9.43 -29.14
C ARG A 272 13.51 -10.42 -27.99
N GLU A 273 14.18 -10.14 -26.88
CA GLU A 273 13.99 -10.92 -25.66
C GLU A 273 12.64 -10.61 -25.02
N GLU A 274 11.85 -11.66 -24.80
CA GLU A 274 10.54 -11.58 -24.14
C GLU A 274 10.39 -12.73 -23.14
N ARG A 275 9.67 -12.46 -22.04
CA ARG A 275 9.38 -13.45 -21.00
C ARG A 275 8.21 -14.35 -21.42
N LEU A 276 8.52 -15.47 -22.07
CA LEU A 276 7.52 -16.32 -22.72
C LEU A 276 7.31 -17.68 -22.05
N LEU A 277 8.37 -18.28 -21.49
CA LEU A 277 8.32 -19.64 -20.97
C LEU A 277 8.39 -19.65 -19.44
N LEU A 278 7.52 -20.44 -18.80
CA LEU A 278 7.61 -20.68 -17.36
C LEU A 278 8.95 -21.34 -17.03
N ASN A 279 9.67 -20.75 -16.07
CA ASN A 279 10.83 -21.37 -15.47
C ASN A 279 10.41 -22.48 -14.50
N SER A 280 11.38 -23.22 -13.94
CA SER A 280 11.10 -24.34 -13.05
C SER A 280 10.31 -23.94 -11.80
N TYR A 281 10.55 -22.75 -11.26
CA TYR A 281 9.84 -22.21 -10.12
C TYR A 281 8.40 -21.84 -10.47
N GLY A 282 8.18 -21.10 -11.55
CA GLY A 282 6.87 -20.71 -12.07
C GLY A 282 6.03 -21.94 -12.43
N ALA A 283 6.61 -22.94 -13.10
CA ALA A 283 5.93 -24.19 -13.43
C ALA A 283 5.44 -24.94 -12.18
N ARG A 284 6.26 -24.98 -11.11
CA ARG A 284 5.86 -25.58 -9.83
C ARG A 284 4.66 -24.86 -9.23
N ILE A 285 4.71 -23.53 -9.12
CA ILE A 285 3.63 -22.73 -8.53
C ILE A 285 2.34 -22.85 -9.36
N VAL A 286 2.43 -22.77 -10.69
CA VAL A 286 1.27 -22.93 -11.58
C VAL A 286 0.66 -24.32 -11.43
N ASN A 287 1.46 -25.38 -11.35
CA ASN A 287 0.96 -26.74 -11.12
C ASN A 287 0.26 -26.88 -9.76
N GLU A 288 0.78 -26.25 -8.70
CA GLU A 288 0.12 -26.22 -7.40
C GLU A 288 -1.24 -25.49 -7.48
N ILE A 289 -1.31 -24.33 -8.14
CA ILE A 289 -2.56 -23.60 -8.36
C ILE A 289 -3.57 -24.46 -9.13
N LEU A 290 -3.13 -25.11 -10.21
CA LEU A 290 -3.99 -25.99 -11.03
C LEU A 290 -4.49 -27.22 -10.28
N ALA A 291 -3.74 -27.72 -9.29
CA ALA A 291 -4.18 -28.84 -8.46
C ALA A 291 -5.35 -28.46 -7.54
N PHE A 292 -5.38 -27.23 -7.02
CA PHE A 292 -6.46 -26.73 -6.15
C PHE A 292 -7.63 -26.11 -6.93
N HIS A 293 -7.32 -25.41 -8.01
CA HIS A 293 -8.27 -24.80 -8.92
C HIS A 293 -7.98 -25.29 -10.32
N SER A 294 -8.40 -26.53 -10.57
CA SER A 294 -8.36 -27.11 -11.91
C SER A 294 -9.10 -26.18 -12.86
N LEU A 295 -8.34 -25.55 -13.74
CA LEU A 295 -8.90 -24.79 -14.85
C LEU A 295 -9.71 -25.79 -15.68
N GLN A 296 -11.04 -25.70 -15.62
CA GLN A 296 -11.94 -26.48 -16.49
C GLN A 296 -11.85 -25.92 -17.91
N TRP A 297 -10.69 -26.09 -18.55
CA TRP A 297 -10.54 -25.84 -19.97
C TRP A 297 -10.82 -27.16 -20.66
N GLY A 298 -12.04 -27.29 -21.19
CA GLY A 298 -12.52 -28.49 -21.88
C GLY A 298 -13.73 -29.14 -21.22
N LYS A 299 -14.91 -28.52 -21.39
CA LYS A 299 -16.16 -29.23 -21.70
C LYS A 299 -16.69 -28.67 -23.00
#